data_AF-A0A2N1GBA1-F1
#
_entry.id   AF-A0A2N1GBA1-F1
#
_cell.length_a   1.000
_cell.length_b   1.000
_cell.length_c   1.000
_cell.angle_alpha   90.00
_cell.angle_beta   90.00
_cell.angle_gamma   90.00
#
_symmetry.space_group_name_H-M   'P 1'
#
loop_
_entity.id
_entity.type
_entity.pdbx_description
1 polymer ?
#
loop_
_entity_poly.entity_id
_entity_poly.type
_entity_poly.pdbx_seq_one_letter_code
_entity_poly.pdbx_strand_id
1 'polypeptide(L)'
;MLLNIGRNVKKIQTGTIENSLCPNCNFKNGLKFSIYGGFVNVIIIPTAPIKRTIIVECDNCKKIYKLIELPYEIKNIFQKQYKKSPVKTPVWQFSGSFLLAALMSVAIYTGIRAEKAEKTYIQNPFTGDIYRINNDGHFSTLKVKSVIRDSVNIYLNDMETSSGTGINEIDIDENYKRTQFFSKENLKELFDKRIIYQIDRD
;
A
#
# COMPACT_ATOMS: atom_id res chain seq x y z
N MET A 1 3.93 15.90 -5.22
CA MET A 1 3.88 14.85 -6.26
C MET A 1 2.42 14.58 -6.60
N LEU A 2 1.95 14.96 -7.79
CA LEU A 2 0.55 14.75 -8.19
C LEU A 2 0.41 13.32 -8.73
N LEU A 3 -0.29 12.45 -8.01
CA LEU A 3 -0.65 11.12 -8.48
C LEU A 3 -1.67 11.27 -9.62
N ASN A 4 -1.30 10.87 -10.84
CA ASN A 4 -2.21 10.87 -11.97
C ASN A 4 -3.16 9.67 -11.87
N ILE A 5 -4.46 9.93 -11.72
CA ILE A 5 -5.50 8.90 -11.60
C ILE A 5 -6.31 8.87 -12.89
N GLY A 6 -6.22 7.77 -13.64
CA GLY A 6 -6.93 7.56 -14.90
C GLY A 6 -8.09 6.58 -14.76
N ARG A 7 -9.04 6.67 -15.70
CA ARG A 7 -10.11 5.68 -15.88
C ARG A 7 -10.12 5.22 -17.32
N ASN A 8 -10.00 3.90 -17.51
CA ASN A 8 -10.06 3.29 -18.82
C ASN A 8 -11.29 2.41 -18.91
N VAL A 9 -12.07 2.53 -19.99
CA VAL A 9 -13.26 1.71 -20.23
C VAL A 9 -13.08 0.97 -21.55
N LYS A 10 -13.34 -0.34 -21.54
CA LYS A 10 -13.30 -1.18 -22.74
C LYS A 10 -14.62 -1.93 -22.89
N LYS A 11 -14.98 -2.21 -24.14
CA LYS A 11 -16.08 -3.12 -24.47
C LYS A 11 -15.60 -4.55 -24.21
N ILE A 12 -16.31 -5.28 -23.35
CA ILE A 12 -15.89 -6.61 -22.89
C ILE A 12 -16.69 -7.70 -23.58
N GLN A 13 -18.00 -7.52 -23.72
CA GLN A 13 -18.88 -8.50 -24.35
C GLN A 13 -20.01 -7.81 -25.09
N THR A 14 -20.42 -8.41 -26.20
CA THR A 14 -21.63 -8.06 -26.94
C THR A 14 -22.48 -9.30 -27.12
N GLY A 15 -23.79 -9.12 -27.20
CA GLY A 15 -24.72 -10.20 -27.51
C GLY A 15 -26.10 -9.67 -27.86
N THR A 16 -27.04 -10.58 -28.07
CA THR A 16 -28.43 -10.25 -28.39
C THR A 16 -29.34 -10.80 -27.30
N ILE A 17 -30.35 -10.01 -26.90
CA ILE A 17 -31.38 -10.45 -25.97
C ILE A 17 -32.43 -11.22 -26.76
N GLU A 18 -32.43 -12.54 -26.61
CA GLU A 18 -33.36 -13.42 -27.30
C GLU A 18 -34.76 -13.30 -26.72
N ASN A 19 -35.79 -13.58 -27.51
CA ASN A 19 -37.20 -13.55 -27.10
C ASN A 19 -37.62 -12.20 -26.51
N SER A 20 -37.09 -11.10 -27.04
CA SER A 20 -37.39 -9.74 -26.59
C SER A 20 -38.06 -8.90 -27.67
N LEU A 21 -38.94 -8.00 -27.25
CA LEU A 21 -39.60 -7.01 -28.11
C LEU A 21 -39.07 -5.62 -27.77
N CYS A 22 -38.72 -4.83 -28.78
CA CYS A 22 -38.27 -3.46 -28.55
C CYS A 22 -39.41 -2.60 -28.00
N PRO A 23 -39.25 -1.88 -26.86
CA PRO A 23 -40.31 -1.06 -26.28
C PRO A 23 -40.77 0.12 -27.16
N ASN A 24 -39.99 0.50 -28.19
CA ASN A 24 -40.28 1.66 -29.03
C ASN A 24 -40.80 1.29 -30.43
N CYS A 25 -40.41 0.14 -30.98
CA CYS A 25 -40.80 -0.24 -32.34
C CYS A 25 -41.39 -1.65 -32.45
N ASN A 26 -41.56 -2.37 -31.33
CA ASN A 26 -42.07 -3.74 -31.25
C ASN A 26 -41.33 -4.75 -32.13
N PHE A 27 -40.13 -4.43 -32.58
CA PHE A 27 -39.31 -5.33 -33.37
C PHE A 27 -38.84 -6.50 -32.50
N LYS A 28 -39.05 -7.73 -32.99
CA LYS A 28 -38.73 -8.97 -32.28
C LYS A 28 -37.25 -9.30 -32.44
N ASN A 29 -36.60 -9.70 -31.33
CA ASN A 29 -35.22 -10.19 -31.29
C ASN A 29 -34.16 -9.22 -31.84
N GLY A 30 -34.43 -7.91 -31.88
CA GLY A 30 -33.47 -6.91 -32.37
C GLY A 30 -32.75 -6.13 -31.28
N LEU A 31 -32.76 -6.56 -30.02
CA LEU A 31 -32.07 -5.85 -28.93
C LEU A 31 -30.66 -6.42 -28.73
N LYS A 32 -29.63 -5.66 -29.13
CA LYS A 32 -28.23 -5.98 -28.87
C LYS A 32 -27.75 -5.31 -27.61
N PHE A 33 -27.10 -6.06 -26.72
CA PHE A 33 -26.46 -5.51 -25.54
C PHE A 33 -24.94 -5.43 -25.72
N SER A 34 -24.35 -4.38 -25.16
CA SER A 34 -22.90 -4.18 -25.04
C SER A 34 -22.55 -3.94 -23.59
N ILE A 35 -21.65 -4.76 -23.05
CA ILE A 35 -21.13 -4.67 -21.69
C ILE A 35 -19.80 -3.96 -21.74
N TYR A 36 -19.74 -2.81 -21.08
CA TYR A 36 -18.52 -2.05 -20.88
C TYR A 36 -18.04 -2.26 -19.45
N GLY A 37 -16.74 -2.53 -19.31
CA GLY A 37 -16.10 -2.54 -18.01
C GLY A 37 -14.77 -1.83 -18.10
N GLY A 38 -14.39 -1.22 -16.98
CA GLY A 38 -13.20 -0.42 -16.90
C GLY A 38 -12.34 -0.79 -15.71
N PHE A 39 -11.18 -0.16 -15.63
CA PHE A 39 -10.32 -0.20 -14.46
C PHE A 39 -9.79 1.22 -14.20
N VAL A 40 -9.58 1.50 -12.92
CA VAL A 40 -8.84 2.67 -12.46
C VAL A 40 -7.36 2.32 -12.56
N ASN A 41 -6.58 3.26 -13.07
CA ASN A 41 -5.13 3.17 -13.05
C ASN A 41 -4.55 4.31 -12.21
N VAL A 42 -3.55 3.97 -11.40
CA VAL A 42 -2.69 4.96 -10.74
C VAL A 42 -1.41 5.03 -11.56
N ILE A 43 -1.15 6.19 -12.16
CA ILE A 43 -0.10 6.44 -13.15
C ILE A 43 -0.32 5.56 -14.40
N ILE A 44 0.10 4.29 -14.37
CA ILE A 44 -0.03 3.32 -15.47
C ILE A 44 -0.61 1.98 -14.99
N ILE A 45 -0.60 1.71 -13.69
CA ILE A 45 -0.89 0.37 -13.15
C ILE A 45 -2.40 0.21 -12.90
N PRO A 46 -3.06 -0.84 -13.43
CA PRO A 46 -4.44 -1.16 -13.10
C PRO A 46 -4.55 -1.52 -11.61
N THR A 47 -5.27 -0.70 -10.84
CA THR A 47 -5.37 -0.87 -9.39
C THR A 47 -6.72 -1.43 -8.95
N ALA A 48 -7.80 -1.12 -9.66
CA ALA A 48 -9.12 -1.64 -9.29
C ALA A 48 -10.09 -1.69 -10.49
N PRO A 49 -10.96 -2.71 -10.58
CA PRO A 49 -12.05 -2.74 -11.55
C PRO A 49 -13.11 -1.69 -11.22
N ILE A 50 -13.73 -1.13 -12.27
CA ILE A 50 -14.85 -0.18 -12.17
C ILE A 50 -16.16 -0.94 -12.37
N LYS A 51 -17.25 -0.41 -11.79
CA LYS A 51 -18.62 -0.88 -12.05
C LYS A 51 -18.88 -0.97 -13.55
N ARG A 52 -19.47 -2.09 -13.97
CA ARG A 52 -19.81 -2.34 -15.37
C ARG A 52 -21.03 -1.52 -15.79
N THR A 53 -21.03 -1.07 -17.03
CA THR A 53 -22.16 -0.38 -17.66
C THR A 53 -22.68 -1.23 -18.80
N ILE A 54 -23.99 -1.45 -18.81
CA ILE A 54 -24.66 -2.27 -19.82
C ILE A 54 -25.57 -1.37 -20.63
N ILE A 55 -25.30 -1.30 -21.92
CA ILE A 55 -26.02 -0.49 -22.89
C ILE A 55 -26.73 -1.45 -23.85
N VAL A 56 -28.00 -1.18 -24.15
CA VAL A 56 -28.80 -1.98 -25.08
C VAL A 56 -29.23 -1.10 -26.25
N GLU A 57 -28.98 -1.56 -27.46
CA GLU A 57 -29.32 -0.88 -28.72
C GLU A 57 -30.30 -1.74 -29.51
N CYS A 58 -31.33 -1.11 -30.08
CA CYS A 58 -32.21 -1.78 -31.04
C CYS A 58 -31.63 -1.72 -32.46
N ASP A 59 -31.53 -2.86 -33.14
CA ASP A 59 -31.05 -2.92 -34.52
C ASP A 59 -31.91 -2.16 -35.53
N ASN A 60 -33.23 -2.12 -35.30
CA ASN A 60 -34.20 -1.52 -36.21
C ASN A 60 -34.33 -0.01 -36.02
N CYS A 61 -34.69 0.45 -34.82
CA CYS A 61 -34.90 1.89 -34.55
C CYS A 61 -33.67 2.63 -34.03
N LYS A 62 -32.54 1.93 -33.81
CA LYS A 62 -31.27 2.48 -33.28
C LYS A 62 -31.38 3.19 -31.93
N LYS A 63 -32.49 3.01 -31.22
CA LYS A 63 -32.68 3.60 -29.89
C LYS A 63 -31.80 2.87 -28.88
N ILE A 64 -31.13 3.67 -28.06
CA ILE A 64 -30.20 3.22 -27.02
C ILE A 64 -30.89 3.32 -25.67
N TYR A 65 -30.75 2.28 -24.86
CA TYR A 65 -31.30 2.17 -23.51
C TYR A 65 -30.19 1.80 -22.54
N LYS A 66 -30.21 2.37 -21.33
CA LYS A 66 -29.49 1.76 -20.21
C LYS A 66 -30.28 0.55 -19.73
N LEU A 67 -29.60 -0.50 -19.25
CA LEU A 67 -30.28 -1.69 -18.73
C LEU A 67 -31.32 -1.35 -17.64
N ILE A 68 -31.08 -0.31 -16.84
CA ILE A 68 -31.98 0.15 -15.77
C ILE A 68 -33.27 0.78 -16.33
N GLU A 69 -33.26 1.31 -17.54
CA GLU A 69 -34.41 1.96 -18.18
C GLU A 69 -35.35 0.97 -18.88
N LEU A 70 -34.90 -0.28 -19.09
CA LEU A 70 -35.71 -1.30 -19.76
C LEU A 70 -36.85 -1.84 -18.88
N PRO A 71 -37.95 -2.34 -19.49
CA PRO A 71 -39.00 -3.07 -18.80
C PRO A 71 -38.47 -4.29 -18.02
N TYR A 72 -39.18 -4.66 -16.95
CA TYR A 72 -38.80 -5.76 -16.06
C TYR A 72 -38.65 -7.10 -16.81
N GLU A 73 -39.52 -7.38 -17.77
CA GLU A 73 -39.50 -8.62 -18.55
C GLU A 73 -38.18 -8.81 -19.31
N ILE A 74 -37.74 -7.76 -20.01
CA ILE A 74 -36.49 -7.76 -20.78
C ILE A 74 -35.29 -7.86 -19.85
N LYS A 75 -35.32 -7.17 -18.70
CA LYS A 75 -34.29 -7.28 -17.65
C LYS A 75 -34.16 -8.72 -17.14
N ASN A 76 -35.28 -9.41 -16.90
CA ASN A 76 -35.28 -10.78 -16.40
C ASN A 76 -34.70 -11.77 -17.43
N ILE A 77 -35.06 -11.62 -18.70
CA ILE A 77 -34.48 -12.42 -19.79
C ILE A 77 -32.96 -12.20 -19.86
N PHE A 78 -32.53 -10.94 -19.87
CA PHE A 78 -31.11 -10.59 -19.85
C PHE A 78 -30.39 -11.20 -18.65
N GLN A 79 -30.96 -11.11 -17.44
CA GLN A 79 -30.37 -11.70 -16.24
C GLN A 79 -30.23 -13.22 -16.33
N LYS A 80 -31.24 -13.92 -16.88
CA LYS A 80 -31.17 -15.38 -17.11
C LYS A 80 -30.05 -15.75 -18.07
N GLN A 81 -29.88 -15.00 -19.17
CA GLN A 81 -28.79 -15.21 -20.12
C GLN A 81 -27.42 -14.88 -19.50
N TYR A 82 -27.31 -13.77 -18.78
CA TYR A 82 -26.09 -13.34 -18.13
C TYR A 82 -25.61 -14.32 -17.05
N LYS A 83 -26.53 -14.97 -16.32
CA LYS A 83 -26.18 -16.03 -15.36
C LYS A 83 -25.57 -17.27 -16.03
N LYS A 84 -25.96 -17.58 -17.28
CA LYS A 84 -25.40 -18.71 -18.04
C LYS A 84 -24.00 -18.40 -18.57
N SER A 85 -23.73 -17.15 -18.94
CA SER A 85 -22.43 -16.71 -19.43
C SER A 85 -22.00 -15.40 -18.74
N PRO A 86 -21.54 -15.49 -17.48
CA PRO A 86 -21.14 -14.30 -16.73
C PRO A 86 -19.81 -13.77 -17.28
N VAL A 87 -19.77 -12.46 -17.52
CA VAL A 87 -18.50 -11.78 -17.82
C VAL A 87 -17.59 -11.89 -16.60
N LYS A 88 -16.44 -12.55 -16.73
CA LYS A 88 -15.43 -12.60 -15.67
C LYS A 88 -14.57 -11.34 -15.70
N THR A 89 -14.27 -10.77 -14.54
CA THR A 89 -13.29 -9.69 -14.42
C THR A 89 -11.89 -10.27 -14.64
N PRO A 90 -11.07 -9.74 -15.56
CA PRO A 90 -9.71 -10.24 -15.75
C PRO A 90 -8.86 -10.02 -14.50
N VAL A 91 -8.11 -11.05 -14.09
CA VAL A 91 -7.27 -11.01 -12.87
C VAL A 91 -6.19 -9.92 -12.96
N TRP A 92 -5.74 -9.56 -14.16
CA TRP A 92 -4.73 -8.50 -14.36
C TRP A 92 -5.17 -7.14 -13.80
N GLN A 93 -6.47 -6.90 -13.63
CA GLN A 93 -7.01 -5.64 -13.10
C GLN A 93 -6.66 -5.41 -11.63
N PHE A 94 -6.13 -6.44 -10.95
CA PHE A 94 -5.67 -6.39 -9.56
C PHE A 94 -4.15 -6.38 -9.40
N SER A 95 -3.41 -6.27 -10.50
CA SER A 95 -1.93 -6.27 -10.48
C SER A 95 -1.36 -5.17 -9.57
N GLY A 96 -1.95 -3.98 -9.58
CA GLY A 96 -1.55 -2.89 -8.68
C GLY A 96 -1.83 -3.18 -7.20
N SER A 97 -2.97 -3.81 -6.88
CA SER A 97 -3.27 -4.21 -5.50
C SER A 97 -2.29 -5.26 -5.00
N PHE A 98 -1.93 -6.22 -5.85
CA PHE A 98 -0.98 -7.26 -5.48
C PHE A 98 0.42 -6.69 -5.22
N LEU A 99 0.88 -5.77 -6.09
CA LEU A 99 2.15 -5.08 -5.89
C LEU A 99 2.18 -4.29 -4.58
N LEU A 100 1.12 -3.53 -4.28
CA LEU A 100 1.00 -2.79 -3.03
C LEU A 100 1.04 -3.72 -1.81
N ALA A 101 0.28 -4.81 -1.85
CA ALA A 101 0.25 -5.80 -0.78
C ALA A 101 1.62 -6.45 -0.54
N ALA A 102 2.35 -6.75 -1.62
CA ALA A 102 3.71 -7.29 -1.54
C ALA A 102 4.68 -6.29 -0.88
N LEU A 103 4.66 -5.02 -1.29
CA LEU A 103 5.50 -3.97 -0.70
C LEU A 103 5.20 -3.76 0.78
N MET A 104 3.91 -3.72 1.16
CA MET A 104 3.51 -3.63 2.56
C MET A 104 3.99 -4.84 3.37
N SER A 105 3.89 -6.04 2.80
CA SER A 105 4.33 -7.28 3.46
C SER A 105 5.83 -7.27 3.71
N VAL A 106 6.63 -6.80 2.74
CA VAL A 106 8.09 -6.62 2.91
C VAL A 106 8.38 -5.61 4.00
N ALA A 107 7.74 -4.44 3.98
CA ALA A 107 7.95 -3.40 4.99
C ALA A 107 7.64 -3.89 6.43
N ILE A 108 6.53 -4.61 6.60
CA ILE A 108 6.17 -5.22 7.89
C ILE A 108 7.22 -6.27 8.29
N TYR A 109 7.62 -7.13 7.36
CA TYR A 109 8.62 -8.17 7.60
C TYR A 109 9.98 -7.59 8.03
N THR A 110 10.45 -6.55 7.34
CA THR A 110 11.70 -5.87 7.69
C THR A 110 11.60 -5.18 9.05
N GLY A 111 10.46 -4.56 9.37
CA GLY A 111 10.22 -3.93 10.67
C GLY A 111 10.26 -4.94 11.83
N ILE A 112 9.58 -6.08 11.69
CA ILE A 112 9.60 -7.15 12.71
C ILE A 112 11.02 -7.70 12.92
N ARG A 113 11.79 -7.88 11.84
CA ARG A 113 13.18 -8.32 11.94
C ARG A 113 14.06 -7.30 12.64
N ALA A 114 13.92 -6.01 12.33
CA ALA A 114 14.67 -4.94 12.97
C ALA A 114 14.41 -4.90 14.48
N GLU A 115 13.14 -4.93 14.91
CA GLU A 115 12.79 -4.93 16.34
C GLU A 115 13.40 -6.13 17.08
N LYS A 116 13.39 -7.32 16.46
CA LYS A 116 14.00 -8.52 17.04
C LYS A 116 15.54 -8.39 17.15
N ALA A 117 16.18 -7.78 16.16
CA ALA A 117 17.61 -7.52 16.18
C ALA A 117 17.97 -6.51 17.27
N GLU A 118 17.25 -5.39 17.37
CA GLU A 118 17.45 -4.36 18.40
C GLU A 118 17.33 -4.91 19.82
N LYS A 119 16.31 -5.76 20.09
CA LYS A 119 16.18 -6.46 21.37
C LYS A 119 17.41 -7.33 21.70
N THR A 120 18.04 -7.90 20.68
CA THR A 120 19.27 -8.69 20.86
C THR A 120 20.47 -7.78 21.10
N TYR A 121 20.54 -6.64 20.40
CA TYR A 121 21.63 -5.67 20.48
C TYR A 121 21.66 -4.94 21.82
N ILE A 122 20.50 -4.54 22.35
CA ILE A 122 20.43 -3.88 23.67
C ILE A 122 20.83 -4.83 24.81
N GLN A 123 20.56 -6.14 24.68
CA GLN A 123 20.98 -7.14 25.64
C GLN A 123 22.49 -7.43 25.56
N ASN A 124 23.07 -7.28 24.36
CA ASN A 124 24.47 -7.57 24.09
C ASN A 124 25.12 -6.39 23.35
N PRO A 125 25.37 -5.25 24.03
CA PRO A 125 26.08 -4.12 23.46
C PRO A 125 27.41 -4.55 22.86
N PHE A 126 27.75 -3.99 21.70
CA PHE A 126 28.99 -4.28 20.99
C PHE A 126 29.70 -2.99 20.60
N THR A 127 31.02 -3.06 20.42
CA THR A 127 31.80 -1.89 20.04
C THR A 127 31.41 -1.46 18.63
N GLY A 128 31.12 -0.18 18.45
CA GLY A 128 30.64 0.37 17.19
C GLY A 128 29.13 0.53 17.08
N ASP A 129 28.33 -0.05 17.99
CA ASP A 129 26.88 0.18 17.99
C ASP A 129 26.55 1.67 18.09
N ILE A 130 25.55 2.13 17.33
CA ILE A 130 25.03 3.49 17.39
C ILE A 130 23.59 3.44 17.91
N TYR A 131 23.34 4.05 19.07
CA TYR A 131 22.01 4.18 19.64
C TYR A 131 21.45 5.54 19.29
N ARG A 132 20.35 5.55 18.53
CA ARG A 132 19.62 6.78 18.22
C ARG A 132 18.70 7.09 19.38
N ILE A 133 18.83 8.31 19.91
CA ILE A 133 18.05 8.77 21.05
C ILE A 133 17.08 9.87 20.65
N ASN A 134 15.90 9.86 21.26
CA ASN A 134 14.91 10.92 21.19
C ASN A 134 14.54 11.33 22.61
N ASN A 135 14.90 12.55 22.97
CA ASN A 135 14.51 13.16 24.23
C ASN A 135 13.57 14.33 23.94
N ASP A 136 12.26 14.10 24.06
CA ASP A 136 11.22 15.11 23.87
C ASP A 136 11.30 15.89 22.54
N GLY A 137 11.65 15.20 21.45
CA GLY A 137 11.78 15.80 20.10
C GLY A 137 13.19 16.28 19.76
N HIS A 138 14.14 16.15 20.69
CA HIS A 138 15.56 16.36 20.44
C HIS A 138 16.22 15.02 20.12
N PHE A 139 16.65 14.88 18.87
CA PHE A 139 17.26 13.67 18.35
C PHE A 139 18.78 13.78 18.36
N SER A 140 19.45 12.73 18.83
CA SER A 140 20.91 12.64 18.86
C SER A 140 21.35 11.17 18.80
N THR A 141 22.64 10.91 18.91
CA THR A 141 23.22 9.57 18.83
C THR A 141 24.23 9.31 19.92
N LEU A 142 24.38 8.03 20.27
CA LEU A 142 25.33 7.51 21.23
C LEU A 142 26.11 6.37 20.58
N LYS A 143 27.44 6.43 20.55
CA LYS A 143 28.27 5.40 19.89
C LYS A 143 29.06 4.59 20.90
N VAL A 144 28.92 3.27 20.89
CA VAL A 144 29.60 2.39 21.85
C VAL A 144 31.10 2.33 21.54
N LYS A 145 31.91 2.84 22.47
CA LYS A 145 33.37 2.81 22.39
C LYS A 145 33.96 1.47 22.83
N SER A 146 33.47 0.93 23.94
CA SER A 146 33.97 -0.33 24.51
C SER A 146 33.02 -0.87 25.56
N VAL A 147 32.96 -2.18 25.72
CA VAL A 147 32.15 -2.86 26.76
C VAL A 147 33.07 -3.52 27.77
N ILE A 148 32.93 -3.17 29.05
CA ILE A 148 33.76 -3.64 30.16
C ILE A 148 32.84 -4.25 31.22
N ARG A 149 32.77 -5.58 31.27
CA ARG A 149 31.88 -6.33 32.18
C ARG A 149 30.43 -5.88 32.02
N ASP A 150 29.91 -5.12 32.99
CA ASP A 150 28.52 -4.62 33.02
C ASP A 150 28.41 -3.12 32.70
N SER A 151 29.54 -2.48 32.40
CA SER A 151 29.61 -1.08 32.00
C SER A 151 29.93 -0.96 30.52
N VAL A 152 29.28 0.00 29.87
CA VAL A 152 29.45 0.35 28.46
C VAL A 152 30.00 1.77 28.42
N ASN A 153 31.18 1.94 27.83
CA ASN A 153 31.75 3.25 27.56
C ASN A 153 31.20 3.77 26.23
N ILE A 154 30.59 4.94 26.25
CA ILE A 154 29.81 5.48 25.14
C ILE A 154 30.31 6.87 24.80
N TYR A 155 30.54 7.12 23.51
CA TYR A 155 30.69 8.45 22.96
C TYR A 155 29.34 9.14 22.87
N LEU A 156 29.25 10.35 23.42
CA LEU A 156 28.09 11.22 23.27
C LEU A 156 28.27 12.06 22.00
N ASN A 157 27.23 12.15 21.18
CA ASN A 157 27.20 13.15 20.12
C ASN A 157 26.96 14.53 20.75
N ASP A 158 27.84 15.48 20.46
CA ASP A 158 27.75 16.85 20.99
C ASP A 158 26.69 17.71 20.27
N MET A 159 26.06 17.17 19.23
CA MET A 159 25.02 17.81 18.43
C MET A 159 23.66 17.11 18.62
N GLU A 160 22.60 17.87 18.37
CA GLU A 160 21.22 17.39 18.33
C GLU A 160 20.47 18.01 17.16
N THR A 161 19.37 17.38 16.75
CA THR A 161 18.49 17.85 15.68
C THR A 161 17.04 17.72 16.09
N SER A 162 16.16 18.55 15.54
CA SER A 162 14.71 18.52 15.81
C SER A 162 13.95 17.46 15.01
N SER A 163 14.64 16.69 14.15
CA SER A 163 14.04 15.63 13.34
C SER A 163 14.93 14.40 13.27
N GLY A 164 14.35 13.20 13.47
CA GLY A 164 15.07 11.93 13.30
C GLY A 164 15.67 11.73 11.90
N THR A 165 15.16 12.40 10.86
CA THR A 165 15.78 12.37 9.51
C THR A 165 17.10 13.11 9.43
N GLY A 166 17.32 14.10 10.30
CA GLY A 166 18.55 14.90 10.36
C GLY A 166 19.69 14.20 11.09
N ILE A 167 19.47 13.02 11.68
CA ILE A 167 20.52 12.29 12.42
C ILE A 167 21.74 12.02 11.53
N ASN A 168 21.54 11.69 10.26
CA ASN A 168 22.64 11.39 9.35
C ASN A 168 23.56 12.60 9.10
N GLU A 169 23.11 13.82 9.39
CA GLU A 169 23.92 15.04 9.27
C GLU A 169 24.80 15.28 10.50
N ILE A 170 24.38 14.78 11.67
CA ILE A 170 25.09 14.95 12.94
C ILE A 170 25.86 13.70 13.36
N ASP A 171 25.56 12.53 12.79
CA ASP A 171 26.25 11.27 13.03
C ASP A 171 27.57 11.21 12.24
N ILE A 172 28.50 12.08 12.62
CA ILE A 172 29.84 12.19 12.07
C ILE A 172 30.87 12.07 13.20
N ASP A 173 32.03 11.50 12.90
CA ASP A 173 33.05 11.19 13.90
C ASP A 173 33.54 12.45 14.65
N GLU A 174 33.53 13.63 14.03
CA GLU A 174 33.92 14.88 14.69
C GLU A 174 33.03 15.26 15.88
N ASN A 175 31.77 14.81 15.91
CA ASN A 175 30.82 15.16 16.96
C ASN A 175 30.93 14.25 18.19
N TYR A 176 31.71 13.17 18.13
CA TYR A 176 31.87 12.19 19.20
C TYR A 176 33.13 12.46 20.04
N LYS A 177 33.15 13.57 20.79
CA LYS A 177 34.35 13.98 21.56
C LYS A 177 34.35 13.52 23.01
N ARG A 178 33.16 13.48 23.63
CA ARG A 178 33.00 13.17 25.04
C ARG A 178 32.59 11.72 25.22
N THR A 179 33.08 11.10 26.29
CA THR A 179 32.71 9.73 26.67
C THR A 179 32.10 9.67 28.06
N GLN A 180 31.12 8.80 28.23
CA GLN A 180 30.48 8.54 29.51
C GLN A 180 30.23 7.04 29.68
N PHE A 181 30.30 6.57 30.93
CA PHE A 181 29.97 5.20 31.27
C PHE A 181 28.48 5.06 31.59
N PHE A 182 27.85 4.05 31.00
CA PHE A 182 26.50 3.59 31.32
C PHE A 182 26.56 2.15 31.80
N SER A 183 25.67 1.74 32.71
CA SER A 183 25.46 0.32 32.96
C SER A 183 24.61 -0.26 31.83
N LYS A 184 24.72 -1.58 31.59
CA LYS A 184 23.81 -2.28 30.67
C LYS A 184 22.34 -2.11 31.06
N GLU A 185 22.04 -2.09 32.36
CA GLU A 185 20.68 -1.88 32.85
C GLU A 185 20.18 -0.47 32.52
N ASN A 186 21.00 0.56 32.68
CA ASN A 186 20.62 1.93 32.30
C ASN A 186 20.27 2.02 30.81
N LEU A 187 21.06 1.39 29.93
CA LEU A 187 20.77 1.38 28.49
C LEU A 187 19.45 0.66 28.19
N LYS A 188 19.21 -0.46 28.87
CA LYS A 188 17.96 -1.20 28.75
C LYS A 188 16.76 -0.38 29.22
N GLU A 189 16.87 0.33 30.34
CA GLU A 189 15.83 1.26 30.78
C GLU A 189 15.55 2.36 29.75
N LEU A 190 16.59 2.93 29.15
CA LEU A 190 16.44 3.96 28.11
C LEU A 190 15.75 3.38 26.85
N PHE A 191 16.03 2.12 26.50
CA PHE A 191 15.36 1.43 25.41
C PHE A 191 13.90 1.10 25.73
N ASP A 192 13.62 0.59 26.93
CA ASP A 192 12.27 0.26 27.40
C ASP A 192 11.39 1.53 27.51
N LYS A 193 11.98 2.67 27.89
CA LYS A 193 11.34 3.99 27.88
C LYS A 193 11.20 4.60 26.47
N ARG A 194 11.68 3.93 25.41
CA ARG A 194 11.72 4.43 24.03
C ARG A 194 12.53 5.72 23.84
N ILE A 195 13.43 6.03 24.78
CA ILE A 195 14.41 7.11 24.61
C ILE A 195 15.45 6.66 23.59
N ILE A 196 16.03 5.46 23.75
CA ILE A 196 16.71 4.78 22.66
C ILE A 196 15.62 4.14 21.80
N TYR A 197 15.45 4.63 20.58
CA TYR A 197 14.36 4.18 19.72
C TYR A 197 14.83 3.32 18.54
N GLN A 198 16.13 3.30 18.26
CA GLN A 198 16.75 2.50 17.21
C GLN A 198 18.21 2.20 17.56
N ILE A 199 18.71 1.03 17.16
CA ILE A 199 20.10 0.61 17.34
C ILE A 199 20.66 0.18 15.99
N ASP A 200 21.63 0.92 15.49
CA ASP A 200 22.34 0.60 14.26
C ASP A 200 23.62 -0.18 14.60
N ARG A 201 23.79 -1.34 13.97
CA ARG A 201 24.96 -2.21 14.08
C ARG A 201 25.30 -2.71 12.69
N ASP A 202 26.50 -2.35 12.23
CA ASP A 202 27.10 -2.82 10.96
C ASP A 202 27.67 -4.24 11.08
#